data_AF-A0A947SB96-F1
#
_entry.id   AF-A0A947SB96-F1
#
_cell.length_a   1.000
_cell.length_b   1.000
_cell.length_c   1.000
_cell.angle_alpha   90.00
_cell.angle_beta   90.00
_cell.angle_gamma   90.00
#
_symmetry.space_group_name_H-M   'P 1'
#
loop_
_entity.id
_entity.type
_entity.pdbx_description
1 polymer ?
#
loop_
_entity_poly.entity_id
_entity_poly.type
_entity_poly.pdbx_seq_one_letter_code
_entity_poly.pdbx_strand_id
1 'polypeptide(L)'
;MLIDPIGRPKEITKSTPAAKKEAAPEAKSMGMDGVSISQEAKSLSRKEKIESKIRAVPDVRVEKVREAKEKIAEGVYLQEAIAEKIAEKLAERIIKI
;
A
#
# COMPACT_ATOMS: atom_id res chain seq x y z
N MET A 1 1.29 -38.78 42.91
CA MET A 1 2.05 -38.26 41.74
C MET A 1 2.77 -37.01 42.20
N LEU A 2 4.10 -37.05 42.28
CA LEU A 2 4.95 -35.89 42.57
C LEU A 2 5.53 -35.40 41.24
N ILE A 3 5.49 -34.09 41.00
CA ILE A 3 6.08 -33.46 39.82
C ILE A 3 7.38 -32.81 40.27
N ASP A 4 8.49 -33.20 39.65
CA ASP A 4 9.80 -32.59 39.92
C ASP A 4 9.89 -31.18 39.33
N PRO A 5 10.45 -30.20 40.07
CA PRO A 5 10.59 -28.84 39.59
C PRO A 5 11.67 -28.75 38.51
N ILE A 6 11.33 -28.07 37.41
CA ILE A 6 12.21 -27.83 36.27
C ILE A 6 13.34 -26.88 36.73
N GLY A 7 14.60 -27.31 36.54
CA GLY A 7 15.79 -26.57 36.97
C GLY A 7 15.88 -25.15 36.41
N ARG A 8 16.41 -24.23 37.21
CA ARG A 8 16.55 -22.79 36.87
C ARG A 8 17.43 -22.60 35.63
N PRO A 9 17.04 -21.77 34.65
CA PRO A 9 17.90 -21.46 33.51
C PRO A 9 19.13 -20.65 33.96
N LYS A 10 20.31 -21.02 33.43
CA LYS A 10 21.60 -20.37 33.72
C LYS A 10 21.61 -18.91 33.23
N GLU A 11 22.17 -18.03 34.06
CA GLU A 11 22.39 -16.62 33.75
C GLU A 11 23.33 -16.47 32.54
N ILE A 12 22.88 -15.69 31.55
CA ILE A 12 23.66 -15.35 30.36
C ILE A 12 24.53 -14.16 30.72
N THR A 13 25.77 -14.39 31.14
CA THR A 13 26.75 -13.30 31.34
C THR A 13 27.21 -12.79 29.97
N LYS A 14 26.76 -11.59 29.60
CA LYS A 14 27.29 -10.84 28.44
C LYS A 14 27.90 -9.51 28.92
N SER A 15 29.23 -9.53 28.97
CA SER A 15 30.18 -8.45 28.62
C SER A 15 29.81 -6.98 28.92
N THR A 16 30.55 -6.37 29.85
CA THR A 16 30.86 -4.91 29.89
C THR A 16 31.85 -4.54 28.76
N PRO A 17 31.95 -3.27 28.27
CA PRO A 17 32.12 -2.06 29.07
C PRO A 17 31.28 -0.83 28.66
N ALA A 18 31.41 0.20 29.49
CA ALA A 18 30.61 1.42 29.65
C ALA A 18 30.53 2.41 28.46
N ALA A 19 29.41 3.15 28.37
CA ALA A 19 29.40 4.61 28.27
C ALA A 19 27.98 5.19 28.49
N LYS A 20 27.94 6.30 29.24
CA LYS A 20 26.79 7.07 29.72
C LYS A 20 25.74 7.46 28.67
N LYS A 21 24.47 7.58 29.09
CA LYS A 21 23.70 8.83 29.05
C LYS A 21 22.44 8.72 29.93
N GLU A 22 22.33 9.66 30.87
CA GLU A 22 21.14 9.92 31.68
C GLU A 22 20.01 10.47 30.79
N ALA A 23 18.78 9.98 30.94
CA ALA A 23 17.57 10.79 30.76
C ALA A 23 16.30 10.11 31.30
N ALA A 24 15.73 10.76 32.32
CA ALA A 24 14.33 10.85 32.74
C ALA A 24 13.60 9.62 33.35
N PRO A 25 12.89 9.80 34.49
CA PRO A 25 12.08 8.76 35.09
C PRO A 25 10.80 8.55 34.26
N GLU A 26 10.54 7.32 33.86
CA GLU A 26 9.28 6.93 33.23
C GLU A 26 8.13 7.26 34.20
N ALA A 27 7.27 8.19 33.79
CA ALA A 27 6.01 8.43 34.44
C ALA A 27 5.18 7.14 34.35
N LYS A 28 4.93 6.52 35.52
CA LYS A 28 4.02 5.38 35.65
C LYS A 28 2.64 5.78 35.11
N SER A 29 2.29 5.35 33.90
CA SER A 29 0.92 5.45 33.42
C SER A 29 0.08 4.37 34.11
N MET A 30 -0.86 4.83 34.93
CA MET A 30 -1.90 3.98 35.50
C MET A 30 -2.85 3.54 34.39
N GLY A 31 -3.11 2.24 34.29
CA GLY A 31 -4.29 1.64 33.66
C GLY A 31 -4.62 2.09 32.24
N MET A 32 -3.87 1.59 31.25
CA MET A 32 -4.33 1.59 29.85
C MET A 32 -4.23 0.16 29.33
N ASP A 33 -5.37 -0.44 29.01
CA ASP A 33 -5.42 -1.69 28.24
C ASP A 33 -4.79 -1.41 26.86
N GLY A 34 -3.53 -1.80 26.71
CA GLY A 34 -2.76 -1.61 25.49
C GLY A 34 -2.96 -2.79 24.55
N VAL A 35 -3.72 -2.61 23.47
CA VAL A 35 -3.76 -3.56 22.36
C VAL A 35 -2.55 -3.37 21.46
N SER A 36 -1.64 -4.34 21.47
CA SER A 36 -0.45 -4.36 20.61
C SER A 36 -0.80 -4.98 19.25
N ILE A 37 -0.89 -4.16 18.21
CA ILE A 37 -1.12 -4.62 16.82
C ILE A 37 0.24 -4.88 16.17
N SER A 38 0.43 -6.10 15.64
CA SER A 38 1.65 -6.48 14.91
C SER A 38 1.88 -5.56 13.70
N GLN A 39 3.15 -5.32 13.36
CA GLN A 39 3.49 -4.48 12.21
C GLN A 39 2.95 -5.06 10.89
N GLU A 40 2.84 -6.37 10.81
CA GLU A 40 2.26 -7.09 9.68
C GLU A 40 0.75 -6.87 9.56
N ALA A 41 -0.01 -6.89 10.66
CA ALA A 41 -1.44 -6.58 10.63
C ALA A 41 -1.70 -5.13 10.19
N LYS A 42 -0.84 -4.18 10.58
CA LYS A 42 -0.94 -2.78 10.13
C LYS A 42 -0.65 -2.64 8.63
N SER A 43 0.29 -3.43 8.09
CA SER A 43 0.63 -3.37 6.68
C SER A 43 -0.44 -4.01 5.80
N LEU A 44 -1.02 -5.13 6.21
CA LEU A 44 -2.15 -5.78 5.56
C LEU A 44 -3.39 -4.88 5.53
N SER A 45 -3.73 -4.29 6.68
CA SER A 45 -4.86 -3.33 6.77
C SER A 45 -4.70 -2.13 5.83
N ARG A 46 -3.45 -1.68 5.57
CA ARG A 46 -3.18 -0.61 4.61
C ARG A 46 -3.35 -1.09 3.17
N LYS A 47 -2.87 -2.29 2.85
CA LYS A 47 -3.04 -2.89 1.52
C LYS A 47 -4.52 -3.11 1.18
N GLU A 48 -5.30 -3.67 2.09
CA GLU A 48 -6.74 -3.88 1.91
C GLU A 48 -7.50 -2.57 1.71
N LYS A 49 -7.14 -1.50 2.44
CA LYS A 49 -7.71 -0.16 2.26
C LYS A 49 -7.37 0.44 0.89
N ILE A 50 -6.22 0.10 0.32
CA ILE A 50 -5.82 0.57 -1.01
C ILE A 50 -6.52 -0.25 -2.09
N GLU A 51 -6.56 -1.58 -1.94
CA GLU A 51 -7.25 -2.47 -2.87
C GLU A 51 -8.74 -2.20 -2.95
N SER A 52 -9.41 -1.99 -1.82
CA SER A 52 -10.83 -1.63 -1.79
C SER A 52 -11.09 -0.31 -2.50
N LYS A 53 -10.21 0.70 -2.34
CA LYS A 53 -10.29 1.95 -3.10
C LYS A 53 -10.11 1.72 -4.60
N ILE A 54 -9.14 0.89 -5.00
CA ILE A 54 -8.92 0.56 -6.42
C ILE A 54 -10.13 -0.16 -7.01
N ARG A 55 -10.72 -1.12 -6.29
CA ARG A 55 -11.93 -1.84 -6.72
C ARG A 55 -13.18 -0.97 -6.76
N ALA A 56 -13.24 0.06 -5.91
CA ALA A 56 -14.35 1.01 -5.86
C ALA A 56 -14.26 2.09 -6.96
N VAL A 57 -13.11 2.23 -7.63
CA VAL A 57 -13.00 3.12 -8.79
C VAL A 57 -13.80 2.50 -9.95
N PRO A 58 -14.71 3.27 -10.58
CA PRO A 58 -15.45 2.77 -11.73
C PRO A 58 -14.48 2.43 -12.88
N ASP A 59 -14.69 1.25 -13.46
CA ASP A 59 -13.88 0.72 -14.58
C ASP A 59 -13.84 1.70 -15.76
N VAL A 60 -14.98 2.36 -16.00
CA VAL A 60 -15.12 3.39 -17.03
C VAL A 60 -15.21 4.77 -16.38
N ARG A 61 -14.27 5.66 -16.73
CA ARG A 61 -14.32 7.08 -16.34
C ARG A 61 -15.34 7.81 -17.20
N VAL A 62 -16.58 7.92 -16.71
CA VAL A 62 -17.71 8.50 -17.44
C VAL A 62 -17.40 9.89 -18.00
N GLU A 63 -16.68 10.75 -17.26
CA GLU A 63 -16.25 12.06 -17.75
C GLU A 63 -15.38 11.99 -19.01
N LYS A 64 -14.42 11.07 -19.06
CA LYS A 64 -13.56 10.88 -20.25
C LYS A 64 -14.36 10.38 -21.44
N VAL A 65 -15.37 9.55 -21.20
CA VAL A 65 -16.27 9.05 -22.26
C VAL A 65 -17.13 10.19 -22.80
N ARG A 66 -17.66 11.04 -21.93
CA ARG A 66 -18.44 12.22 -22.34
C ARG A 66 -17.59 13.17 -23.18
N GLU A 67 -16.40 13.51 -22.71
CA GLU A 67 -15.45 14.36 -23.45
C GLU A 67 -15.08 13.76 -24.81
N ALA A 68 -14.82 12.45 -24.87
CA ALA A 68 -14.54 11.77 -26.14
C ALA A 68 -15.73 11.84 -27.10
N LYS A 69 -16.96 11.64 -26.61
CA LYS A 69 -18.18 11.76 -27.43
C LYS A 69 -18.37 13.18 -27.97
N GLU A 70 -18.12 14.21 -27.17
CA GLU A 70 -18.17 15.61 -27.59
C GLU A 70 -17.16 15.89 -28.71
N LYS A 71 -15.90 15.49 -28.53
CA LYS A 71 -14.85 15.66 -29.56
C LYS A 71 -15.13 14.90 -30.86
N ILE A 72 -15.80 13.75 -30.78
CA ILE A 72 -16.27 13.02 -31.97
C ILE A 72 -17.38 13.80 -32.68
N ALA A 73 -18.36 14.31 -31.94
CA ALA A 73 -19.46 15.10 -32.50
C ALA A 73 -18.98 16.41 -33.16
N GLU A 74 -17.96 17.05 -32.57
CA GLU A 74 -17.30 18.25 -33.13
C GLU A 74 -16.45 17.95 -34.38
N GLY A 75 -16.27 16.68 -34.76
CA GLY A 75 -15.48 16.30 -35.93
C GLY A 75 -13.97 16.48 -35.75
N VAL A 76 -13.48 16.69 -34.53
CA VAL A 76 -12.04 16.88 -34.25
C VAL A 76 -11.24 15.68 -34.72
N TYR A 77 -11.75 14.47 -34.54
CA TYR A 77 -11.08 13.24 -34.98
C TYR A 77 -11.12 12.99 -36.49
N LEU A 78 -11.91 13.77 -37.24
CA LEU A 78 -11.98 13.69 -38.71
C LEU A 78 -11.00 14.66 -39.38
N GLN A 79 -10.32 15.50 -38.61
CA GLN A 79 -9.25 16.34 -39.15
C GLN A 79 -8.12 15.46 -39.68
N GLU A 80 -7.62 15.76 -40.87
CA GLU A 80 -6.67 14.93 -41.62
C GLU A 80 -5.42 14.57 -40.80
N ALA A 81 -4.84 15.55 -40.10
CA ALA A 81 -3.68 15.36 -39.23
C ALA A 81 -3.93 14.42 -38.02
N ILE A 82 -5.18 14.28 -37.58
CA ILE A 82 -5.57 13.38 -36.49
C ILE A 82 -5.94 12.02 -37.05
N ALA A 83 -6.62 11.96 -38.20
CA ALA A 83 -6.94 10.74 -38.91
C ALA A 83 -5.70 9.94 -39.30
N GLU A 84 -4.64 10.60 -39.79
CA GLU A 84 -3.35 9.96 -40.09
C GLU A 84 -2.72 9.30 -38.85
N LYS A 85 -2.72 10.01 -37.71
CA LYS A 85 -2.21 9.46 -36.44
C LYS A 85 -3.03 8.27 -35.95
N ILE A 86 -4.35 8.29 -36.16
CA ILE A 86 -5.23 7.14 -35.85
C ILE A 86 -4.86 5.96 -36.74
N ALA A 87 -4.66 6.19 -38.04
CA ALA A 87 -4.26 5.15 -38.99
C ALA A 87 -2.90 4.53 -38.64
N GLU A 88 -1.90 5.36 -38.29
CA GLU A 88 -0.58 4.90 -37.84
C GLU A 88 -0.69 4.03 -36.58
N LYS A 89 -1.46 4.47 -35.57
CA LYS A 89 -1.67 3.69 -34.34
C LYS A 89 -2.43 2.39 -34.58
N LEU A 90 -3.38 2.37 -35.51
CA LEU A 90 -4.05 1.14 -35.92
C LEU A 90 -3.06 0.18 -36.60
N ALA A 91 -2.26 0.69 -37.54
CA ALA A 91 -1.25 -0.09 -38.24
C ALA A 91 -0.23 -0.70 -37.27
N GLU A 92 0.31 0.09 -36.34
CA GLU A 92 1.19 -0.39 -35.27
C GLU A 92 0.57 -1.55 -34.49
N ARG A 93 -0.74 -1.48 -34.21
CA ARG A 93 -1.42 -2.48 -33.37
C ARG A 93 -1.78 -3.76 -34.12
N ILE A 94 -1.97 -3.67 -35.43
CA ILE A 94 -2.30 -4.82 -36.29
C ILE A 94 -1.03 -5.53 -36.76
N ILE A 95 0.04 -4.80 -37.09
CA ILE A 95 1.30 -5.35 -37.62
C ILE A 95 2.16 -5.97 -36.51
N LYS A 96 1.98 -5.57 -35.25
CA LYS A 96 2.76 -6.05 -34.11
C LYS A 96 2.18 -7.32 -33.46
N ILE A 97 1.29 -8.01 -34.17
CA ILE A 97 0.81 -9.39 -33.89
C ILE A 97 1.51 -10.31 -34.89
#